data_AF-A0A4Q2YJU2-F1
#
_entry.id   AF-A0A4Q2YJU2-F1
#
_cell.length_a   1.000
_cell.length_b   1.000
_cell.length_c   1.000
_cell.angle_alpha   90.00
_cell.angle_beta   90.00
_cell.angle_gamma   90.00
#
_symmetry.space_group_name_H-M   'P 1'
#
loop_
_entity.id
_entity.type
_entity.pdbx_description
1 polymer ?
#
loop_
_entity_poly.entity_id
_entity_poly.type
_entity_poly.pdbx_seq_one_letter_code
_entity_poly.pdbx_strand_id
1 'polypeptide(L)'
;MGAEIAEALFYDRDLTPAERSALDTYLIQRYNLPRAAEPPVITPDGGSFANQAQVTLTSPLAGASIRYTLDGNEPTAASTLYSGPFTLTASATVKAKVFASGVTASDTASAGFSILGGGDVPHNGLLLWLRADTGISQDAGAITGWADQSGQG
;
A
#
# COMPACT_ATOMS: atom_id res chain seq x y z
N MET A 1 19.48 22.71 -27.22
CA MET A 1 18.15 22.16 -27.54
C MET A 1 17.18 22.82 -26.57
N GLY A 2 16.44 23.84 -27.01
CA GLY A 2 15.51 24.57 -26.16
C GLY A 2 14.18 23.84 -26.11
N ALA A 3 13.65 23.59 -24.92
CA ALA A 3 12.27 23.17 -24.77
C ALA A 3 11.38 24.40 -25.03
N GLU A 4 10.71 24.46 -26.17
CA GLU A 4 9.66 25.43 -26.42
C GLU A 4 8.37 24.95 -25.75
N ILE A 5 7.81 25.77 -24.87
CA ILE A 5 6.52 25.48 -24.22
C ILE A 5 5.41 25.76 -25.25
N ALA A 6 4.61 24.75 -25.57
CA ALA A 6 3.65 24.83 -26.68
C ALA A 6 2.23 25.31 -26.27
N GLU A 7 1.83 25.16 -24.99
CA GLU A 7 0.55 25.64 -24.42
C GLU A 7 0.58 25.54 -22.89
N ALA A 8 0.01 26.53 -22.19
CA ALA A 8 -0.15 26.52 -20.73
C ALA A 8 -1.61 26.80 -20.40
N LEU A 9 -2.25 25.88 -19.68
CA LEU A 9 -3.67 25.95 -19.31
C LEU A 9 -3.79 26.23 -17.82
N PHE A 10 -4.45 27.33 -17.46
CA PHE A 10 -4.67 27.74 -16.08
C PHE A 10 -6.15 27.57 -15.73
N TYR A 11 -6.42 26.94 -14.59
CA TYR A 11 -7.77 26.73 -14.06
C TYR A 11 -7.88 27.37 -12.68
N ASP A 12 -9.04 27.95 -12.38
CA ASP A 12 -9.36 28.57 -11.09
C ASP A 12 -10.00 27.59 -10.08
N ARG A 13 -10.10 26.32 -10.47
CA ARG A 13 -10.63 25.22 -9.66
C ARG A 13 -9.90 23.92 -9.95
N ASP A 14 -10.02 22.97 -9.02
CA ASP A 14 -9.55 21.61 -9.25
C ASP A 14 -10.29 20.96 -10.42
N LEU A 15 -9.51 20.41 -11.36
CA LEU A 15 -10.05 19.59 -12.43
C LEU A 15 -10.56 18.26 -11.86
N THR A 16 -11.76 17.87 -12.26
CA THR A 16 -12.26 16.51 -12.04
C THR A 16 -11.42 15.49 -12.82
N PRO A 17 -11.41 14.20 -12.43
CA PRO A 17 -10.70 13.17 -13.20
C PRO A 17 -11.11 13.12 -14.68
N ALA A 18 -12.40 13.34 -14.98
CA ALA A 18 -12.90 13.37 -16.35
C ALA A 18 -12.35 14.56 -17.16
N GLU A 19 -12.27 15.75 -16.55
CA GLU A 19 -11.71 16.94 -17.21
C GLU A 19 -10.20 16.81 -17.46
N ARG A 20 -9.47 16.18 -16.54
CA ARG A 20 -8.05 15.86 -16.76
C ARG A 20 -7.88 14.89 -17.94
N SER A 21 -8.68 13.84 -18.01
CA SER A 21 -8.66 12.88 -19.13
C SER A 21 -9.00 13.55 -20.48
N ALA A 22 -9.96 14.48 -20.50
CA ALA A 22 -10.28 15.27 -21.68
C ALA A 22 -9.12 16.19 -22.10
N LEU A 23 -8.44 16.79 -21.12
CA LEU A 23 -7.28 17.63 -21.37
C LEU A 23 -6.09 16.83 -21.93
N ASP A 24 -5.79 15.67 -21.35
CA ASP A 24 -4.75 14.77 -21.85
C ASP A 24 -5.03 14.35 -23.30
N THR A 25 -6.29 14.02 -23.60
CA THR A 25 -6.72 13.69 -24.97
C THR A 25 -6.47 14.85 -25.92
N TYR A 26 -6.84 16.07 -25.53
CA TYR A 26 -6.64 17.27 -26.34
C TYR A 26 -5.15 17.53 -26.60
N LEU A 27 -4.31 17.49 -25.57
CA LEU A 27 -2.87 17.74 -25.71
C LEU A 27 -2.18 16.66 -26.55
N ILE A 28 -2.53 15.39 -26.36
CA ILE A 28 -2.04 14.27 -27.18
C ILE A 28 -2.37 14.48 -28.65
N GLN A 29 -3.61 14.88 -28.97
CA GLN A 29 -4.04 15.08 -30.36
C GLN A 29 -3.40 16.33 -30.97
N ARG A 30 -3.40 17.46 -30.26
CA ARG A 30 -2.91 18.75 -30.78
C ARG A 30 -1.40 18.75 -31.00
N TYR A 31 -0.64 18.06 -30.14
CA TYR A 31 0.82 18.04 -30.17
C TYR A 31 1.42 16.70 -30.59
N ASN A 32 0.59 15.73 -30.99
CA ASN A 32 1.00 14.38 -31.37
C ASN A 32 1.90 13.73 -30.30
N LEU A 33 1.55 13.91 -29.03
CA LEU A 33 2.31 13.35 -27.92
C LEU A 33 2.10 11.83 -27.86
N PRO A 34 3.10 11.07 -27.39
CA PRO A 34 2.93 9.64 -27.18
C PRO A 34 1.82 9.38 -26.15
N ARG A 35 0.86 8.52 -26.52
CA ARG A 35 -0.22 8.11 -25.61
C ARG A 35 0.37 7.26 -24.48
N ALA A 36 0.23 7.70 -23.24
CA ALA A 36 0.57 6.91 -22.07
C ALA A 36 -0.69 6.21 -21.51
N ALA A 37 -0.51 5.04 -20.90
CA ALA A 37 -1.58 4.37 -20.17
C ALA A 37 -1.79 5.03 -18.81
N GLU A 38 -3.02 5.05 -18.31
CA GLU A 38 -3.28 5.43 -16.92
C GLU A 38 -2.72 4.37 -15.96
N PRO A 39 -2.18 4.77 -14.80
CA PRO A 39 -1.72 3.83 -13.78
C PRO A 39 -2.83 2.89 -13.31
N PRO A 40 -2.51 1.65 -12.94
CA PRO A 40 -3.51 0.75 -12.39
C PRO A 40 -3.94 1.23 -11.00
N VAL A 41 -5.20 0.97 -10.64
CA VAL A 41 -5.69 1.19 -9.27
C VAL A 41 -5.40 -0.06 -8.45
N ILE A 42 -4.74 0.13 -7.30
CA ILE A 42 -4.48 -0.92 -6.31
C ILE A 42 -5.59 -0.84 -5.25
N THR A 43 -6.23 -1.97 -4.94
CA THR A 43 -7.26 -2.04 -3.91
C THR A 43 -7.01 -3.24 -2.99
N PRO A 44 -6.86 -3.04 -1.68
CA PRO A 44 -6.75 -1.75 -0.96
C PRO A 44 -5.55 -0.90 -1.45
N ASP A 45 -5.58 0.41 -1.19
CA ASP A 45 -4.48 1.34 -1.53
C ASP A 45 -3.30 1.29 -0.55
N GLY A 46 -3.29 0.27 0.32
CA GLY A 46 -2.29 0.01 1.35
C GLY A 46 -2.93 -0.07 2.73
N GLY A 47 -2.07 -0.05 3.76
CA GLY A 47 -2.48 -0.02 5.16
C GLY A 47 -2.08 -1.26 5.97
N SER A 48 -2.65 -1.37 7.17
CA SER A 48 -2.37 -2.45 8.11
C SER A 48 -3.48 -3.50 8.08
N PHE A 49 -3.10 -4.76 7.97
CA PHE A 49 -4.02 -5.90 7.87
C PHE A 49 -3.62 -6.99 8.86
N ALA A 50 -4.61 -7.67 9.44
CA ALA A 50 -4.37 -8.82 10.30
C ALA A 50 -4.23 -10.09 9.46
N ASN A 51 -3.14 -10.84 9.68
CA ASN A 51 -2.78 -12.12 9.04
C ASN A 51 -2.54 -12.07 7.52
N GLN A 52 -3.41 -11.42 6.75
CA GLN A 52 -3.30 -11.33 5.30
C GLN A 52 -4.07 -10.13 4.72
N ALA A 53 -3.71 -9.72 3.51
CA ALA A 53 -4.45 -8.76 2.70
C ALA A 53 -4.75 -9.35 1.32
N GLN A 54 -6.00 -9.26 0.85
CA GLN A 54 -6.35 -9.57 -0.54
C GLN A 54 -6.20 -8.31 -1.38
N VAL A 55 -5.39 -8.37 -2.43
CA VAL A 55 -5.08 -7.24 -3.31
C VAL A 55 -5.65 -7.48 -4.71
N THR A 56 -6.32 -6.46 -5.24
CA THR A 56 -6.87 -6.41 -6.60
C THR A 56 -6.23 -5.26 -7.35
N LEU A 57 -5.91 -5.47 -8.63
CA LEU A 57 -5.38 -4.46 -9.53
C LEU A 57 -6.37 -4.26 -10.67
N THR A 58 -6.71 -3.01 -10.99
CA THR A 58 -7.62 -2.69 -12.09
C THR A 58 -7.04 -1.62 -13.00
N SER A 59 -7.41 -1.64 -14.29
CA SER A 59 -7.04 -0.61 -15.25
C SER A 59 -8.26 -0.30 -16.12
N PRO A 60 -8.52 0.99 -16.43
CA PRO A 60 -9.58 1.36 -17.36
C PRO A 60 -9.21 1.05 -18.82
N LEU A 61 -7.94 0.75 -19.12
CA LEU A 61 -7.48 0.45 -20.46
C LEU A 61 -7.80 -0.99 -20.85
N ALA A 62 -8.87 -1.17 -21.63
CA ALA A 62 -9.28 -2.48 -22.14
C ALA A 62 -8.17 -3.15 -22.97
N GLY A 63 -7.92 -4.43 -22.71
CA GLY A 63 -6.91 -5.23 -23.40
C GLY A 63 -5.46 -4.96 -22.97
N ALA A 64 -5.23 -4.11 -21.97
CA ALA A 64 -3.90 -3.90 -21.41
C ALA A 64 -3.51 -4.98 -20.40
N SER A 65 -2.20 -5.18 -20.22
CA SER A 65 -1.63 -6.07 -19.21
C SER A 65 -1.15 -5.28 -18.01
N ILE A 66 -1.48 -5.70 -16.80
CA ILE A 66 -0.92 -5.13 -15.56
C ILE A 66 0.25 -6.01 -15.12
N ARG A 67 1.41 -5.41 -14.87
CA ARG A 67 2.58 -6.08 -14.29
C ARG A 67 2.87 -5.51 -12.92
N TYR A 68 3.28 -6.35 -11.98
CA TYR A 68 3.52 -5.93 -10.60
C TYR A 68 4.74 -6.58 -9.96
N THR A 69 5.18 -5.97 -8.88
CA THR A 69 6.26 -6.41 -8.00
C THR A 69 5.81 -6.25 -6.54
N LEU A 70 6.37 -7.06 -5.64
CA LEU A 70 6.05 -7.06 -4.21
C LEU A 70 7.24 -6.65 -3.32
N ASP A 71 8.42 -6.58 -3.93
CA ASP A 71 9.70 -6.23 -3.30
C ASP A 71 9.98 -4.71 -3.35
N GLY A 72 9.06 -3.92 -3.89
CA GLY A 72 9.23 -2.49 -4.08
C GLY A 72 10.11 -2.08 -5.28
N ASN A 73 10.57 -3.03 -6.11
CA ASN A 73 11.28 -2.71 -7.35
C ASN A 73 10.33 -2.19 -8.43
N GLU A 74 10.85 -1.45 -9.40
CA GLU A 74 10.06 -0.92 -10.51
C GLU A 74 9.52 -2.06 -11.41
N PRO A 75 8.20 -2.13 -11.66
CA PRO A 75 7.64 -3.13 -12.56
C PRO A 75 8.13 -2.92 -14.00
N THR A 76 8.57 -4.00 -14.64
CA THR A 76 8.93 -4.02 -16.07
C THR A 76 7.97 -4.92 -16.84
N ALA A 77 8.07 -4.93 -18.16
CA ALA A 77 7.31 -5.85 -19.00
C ALA A 77 7.61 -7.35 -18.70
N ALA A 78 8.71 -7.65 -18.01
CA ALA A 78 9.10 -8.99 -17.59
C ALA A 78 8.64 -9.34 -16.16
N SER A 79 8.14 -8.37 -15.38
CA SER A 79 7.64 -8.61 -14.01
C SER A 79 6.39 -9.50 -14.02
N THR A 80 5.94 -9.91 -12.83
CA THR A 80 4.79 -10.81 -12.69
C THR A 80 3.54 -10.23 -13.35
N LEU A 81 2.90 -11.02 -14.21
CA LEU A 81 1.64 -10.66 -14.85
C LEU A 81 0.50 -10.81 -13.84
N TYR A 82 -0.33 -9.78 -13.72
CA TYR A 82 -1.57 -9.85 -12.96
C TYR A 82 -2.60 -10.67 -13.74
N SER A 83 -3.07 -11.77 -13.13
CA SER A 83 -4.09 -12.66 -13.71
C SER A 83 -5.38 -12.72 -12.88
N GLY A 84 -5.40 -12.07 -11.71
CA GLY A 84 -6.53 -12.05 -10.80
C GLY A 84 -6.09 -11.64 -9.39
N PRO A 85 -7.04 -11.46 -8.44
CA PRO A 85 -6.72 -11.07 -7.07
C PRO A 85 -5.70 -12.02 -6.43
N PHE A 86 -4.76 -11.45 -5.66
CA PHE A 86 -3.72 -12.21 -4.96
C PHE A 86 -3.70 -11.87 -3.47
N THR A 87 -3.20 -12.79 -2.66
CA THR A 87 -3.12 -12.63 -1.20
C THR A 87 -1.69 -12.35 -0.77
N LEU A 88 -1.52 -11.30 0.03
CA LEU A 88 -0.30 -11.01 0.77
C LEU A 88 -0.40 -11.60 2.17
N THR A 89 0.54 -12.47 2.54
CA THR A 89 0.68 -13.03 3.89
C THR A 89 1.86 -12.44 4.66
N ALA A 90 2.62 -11.55 4.03
CA ALA A 90 3.74 -10.82 4.62
C ALA A 90 3.70 -9.36 4.14
N SER A 91 4.24 -8.46 4.96
CA SER A 91 4.34 -7.03 4.61
C SER A 91 5.12 -6.85 3.31
N ALA A 92 4.62 -6.01 2.43
CA ALA A 92 5.16 -5.83 1.09
C ALA A 92 4.82 -4.44 0.55
N THR A 93 5.63 -3.97 -0.39
CA THR A 93 5.30 -2.79 -1.20
C THR A 93 4.87 -3.29 -2.57
N VAL A 94 3.57 -3.20 -2.85
CA VAL A 94 3.02 -3.52 -4.17
C VAL A 94 3.28 -2.34 -5.08
N LYS A 95 4.07 -2.56 -6.14
CA LYS A 95 4.15 -1.62 -7.26
C LYS A 95 3.54 -2.24 -8.50
N ALA A 96 2.81 -1.45 -9.28
CA ALA A 96 2.13 -1.93 -10.48
C ALA A 96 2.16 -0.90 -11.62
N LYS A 97 2.25 -1.40 -12.86
CA LYS A 97 2.18 -0.60 -14.10
C LYS A 97 1.33 -1.30 -15.15
N VAL A 98 0.72 -0.49 -16.01
CA VAL A 98 -0.05 -0.94 -17.18
C VAL A 98 0.85 -0.92 -18.42
N PHE A 99 0.81 -2.00 -19.19
CA PHE A 99 1.52 -2.18 -20.46
C PHE A 99 0.52 -2.52 -21.57
N ALA A 100 0.61 -1.83 -22.71
CA ALA A 100 -0.18 -2.11 -23.89
C ALA A 100 0.63 -1.83 -25.16
N SER A 101 0.36 -2.57 -26.23
CA SER A 101 1.04 -2.38 -27.52
C SER A 101 0.73 -1.01 -28.12
N GLY A 102 1.76 -0.26 -28.55
CA GLY A 102 1.59 1.06 -29.16
C GLY A 102 1.20 2.16 -28.16
N VAL A 103 1.30 1.89 -26.86
CA VAL A 103 1.04 2.85 -25.77
C VAL A 103 2.26 2.87 -24.86
N THR A 104 2.71 4.05 -24.47
CA THR A 104 3.75 4.19 -23.43
C THR A 104 3.21 3.58 -22.14
N ALA A 105 4.04 2.79 -21.45
CA ALA A 105 3.66 2.20 -20.17
C ALA A 105 3.22 3.30 -19.18
N SER A 106 2.29 2.96 -18.28
CA SER A 106 1.82 3.93 -17.29
C SER A 106 2.92 4.35 -16.33
N ASP A 107 2.66 5.43 -15.59
CA ASP A 107 3.36 5.66 -14.32
C ASP A 107 3.09 4.52 -13.34
N THR A 108 3.92 4.46 -12.30
CA THR A 108 3.88 3.38 -11.31
C THR A 108 2.90 3.71 -10.20
N ALA A 109 1.89 2.87 -10.03
CA ALA A 109 1.08 2.85 -8.82
C ALA A 109 1.85 2.11 -7.72
N SER A 110 1.80 2.62 -6.48
CA SER A 110 2.52 2.05 -5.34
C SER A 110 1.65 2.07 -4.09
N ALA A 111 1.58 0.93 -3.39
CA ALA A 111 0.83 0.77 -2.15
C ALA A 111 1.64 -0.06 -1.13
N GLY A 112 1.73 0.43 0.10
CA GLY A 112 2.44 -0.23 1.19
C GLY A 112 1.49 -1.05 2.07
N PHE A 113 1.80 -2.31 2.29
CA PHE A 113 1.01 -3.22 3.12
C PHE A 113 1.81 -3.68 4.34
N SER A 114 1.22 -3.48 5.52
CA SER A 114 1.73 -3.99 6.79
C SER A 114 0.88 -5.17 7.22
N ILE A 115 1.41 -6.39 7.08
CA ILE A 115 0.73 -7.60 7.55
C ILE A 115 1.17 -7.86 8.98
N LEU A 116 0.25 -7.62 9.91
CA LEU A 116 0.42 -7.96 11.32
C LEU A 116 0.07 -9.44 11.46
N GLY A 117 1.09 -10.28 11.57
CA GLY A 117 0.88 -11.69 11.88
C GLY A 117 0.14 -11.83 13.21
N GLY A 118 -0.78 -12.80 13.30
CA GLY A 118 -1.41 -13.22 14.56
C GLY A 118 -0.45 -13.83 15.59
N GLY A 119 0.86 -13.71 15.41
CA GLY A 119 1.89 -13.88 16.42
C GLY A 119 2.88 -12.73 16.24
N ASP A 120 3.09 -11.83 17.18
CA ASP A 120 3.21 -12.04 18.63
C ASP A 120 2.45 -10.99 19.45
N VAL A 121 1.19 -11.27 19.80
CA VAL A 121 0.81 -11.00 21.20
C VAL A 121 1.07 -12.32 21.90
N PRO A 122 1.99 -12.42 22.87
CA PRO A 122 2.29 -13.69 23.51
C PRO A 122 1.03 -14.32 24.14
N HIS A 123 0.26 -15.16 23.46
CA HIS A 123 -0.92 -15.79 24.08
C HIS A 123 -0.54 -16.79 25.19
N ASN A 124 0.74 -17.18 25.22
CA ASN A 124 1.41 -17.87 26.31
C ASN A 124 2.58 -17.01 26.79
N GLY A 125 2.73 -16.87 28.10
CA GLY A 125 3.71 -15.94 28.69
C GLY A 125 3.27 -14.48 28.71
N LEU A 126 2.00 -14.16 28.39
CA LEU A 126 1.44 -12.84 28.70
C LEU A 126 1.36 -12.69 30.23
N LEU A 127 2.33 -12.01 30.81
CA LEU A 127 2.18 -11.46 32.15
C LEU A 127 1.17 -10.31 32.04
N LEU A 128 -0.09 -10.65 32.24
CA LEU A 128 -1.16 -9.69 32.49
C LEU A 128 -0.64 -8.61 33.44
N TRP A 129 -0.85 -7.36 33.03
CA TRP A 129 -0.57 -6.11 33.73
C TRP A 129 -0.21 -6.28 35.21
N LEU A 130 1.07 -6.09 35.52
CA LEU A 130 1.62 -5.92 36.85
C LEU A 130 0.87 -4.75 37.52
N ARG A 131 -0.20 -5.03 38.26
CA ARG A 131 -0.58 -4.10 39.30
C ARG A 131 0.54 -4.18 40.33
N ALA A 132 1.33 -3.12 40.42
CA ALA A 132 2.51 -3.07 41.28
C ALA A 132 2.19 -3.35 42.76
N ASP A 133 0.91 -3.39 43.15
CA ASP A 133 0.42 -3.69 44.50
C ASP A 133 -0.03 -5.15 44.72
N THR A 134 -0.08 -6.00 43.69
CA THR A 134 -0.60 -7.35 43.84
C THR A 134 0.44 -8.25 44.54
N GLY A 135 0.06 -8.78 45.70
CA GLY A 135 0.94 -9.56 46.56
C GLY A 135 1.75 -8.73 47.56
N ILE A 136 1.62 -7.40 47.56
CA ILE A 136 2.27 -6.58 48.59
C ILE A 136 1.54 -6.74 49.93
N SER A 137 2.27 -7.14 50.97
CA SER A 137 1.88 -6.91 52.36
C SER A 137 2.53 -5.62 52.85
N GLN A 138 1.72 -4.71 53.41
CA GLN A 138 2.21 -3.46 53.98
C GLN A 138 1.87 -3.39 55.46
N ASP A 139 2.79 -2.84 56.25
CA ASP A 139 2.52 -2.44 57.62
C ASP A 139 2.97 -0.98 57.81
N ALA A 140 2.09 -0.16 58.38
CA ALA A 140 2.27 1.28 58.56
C ALA A 140 2.81 2.05 57.33
N GLY A 141 2.43 1.64 56.11
CA GLY A 141 2.84 2.28 54.85
C GLY A 141 4.21 1.86 54.31
N ALA A 142 4.91 0.96 55.00
CA ALA A 142 6.10 0.30 54.48
C ALA A 142 5.73 -1.07 53.89
N ILE A 143 6.34 -1.43 52.75
CA ILE A 143 6.19 -2.77 52.17
C ILE A 143 6.98 -3.75 53.03
N THR A 144 6.26 -4.67 53.69
CA THR A 144 6.84 -5.66 54.60
C THR A 144 6.94 -7.05 53.98
N GLY A 145 6.33 -7.27 52.81
CA GLY A 145 6.50 -8.52 52.07
C GLY A 145 5.92 -8.47 50.67
N TRP A 146 6.44 -9.38 49.84
CA TRP A 146 5.89 -9.70 48.53
C TRP A 146 5.49 -11.17 48.54
N ALA A 147 4.19 -11.45 48.43
CA ALA A 147 3.68 -12.79 48.33
C ALA A 147 4.02 -13.36 46.96
N ASP A 148 4.73 -14.49 46.92
CA ASP A 148 4.97 -15.21 45.67
C ASP A 148 3.63 -15.55 44.99
N GLN A 149 3.48 -15.11 43.75
CA GLN A 149 2.29 -15.37 42.92
C GLN A 149 2.55 -16.44 41.87
N SER A 150 3.76 -17.01 41.81
CA SER A 150 4.09 -18.09 40.87
C SER A 150 3.46 -19.43 41.28
N GLY A 151 3.08 -19.57 42.56
CA GLY A 151 2.52 -20.81 43.10
C GLY A 151 3.55 -21.94 43.19
N GLN A 152 4.84 -21.61 43.14
CA GLN A 152 5.96 -22.55 43.17
C GLN A 152 6.95 -22.09 44.25
N GLY A 153 6.46 -22.03 45.49
CA GLY A 153 7.17 -21.51 46.65
C GLY A 153 8.56 -22.10 46.87
#